data_AF-A0A5D2E2U2-F1
#
_entry.id   AF-A0A5D2E2U2-F1
#
_cell.length_a   1.000
_cell.length_b   1.000
_cell.length_c   1.000
_cell.angle_alpha   90.00
_cell.angle_beta   90.00
_cell.angle_gamma   90.00
#
_symmetry.space_group_name_H-M   'P 1'
#
loop_
_entity.id
_entity.type
_entity.pdbx_description
1 polymer ?
#
loop_
_entity_poly.entity_id
_entity_poly.type
_entity_poly.pdbx_seq_one_letter_code
_entity_poly.pdbx_strand_id
1 'polypeptide(L)'
;MQSLRSCSTNIPPSLSSSSIPMMTTTAALTGAALSFDEEESMEARIRRLISEHPVIIFSRSSCCMCHVMKKLLVTIGVHPTVIQLDDHEIASLPLPPPPPPPPTTGHGGISSRNPVPAMFIGGSCVGGLESLVALHLSGHLIPKLIEVGAL
;
A
#
# COMPACT_ATOMS: atom_id res chain seq x y z
N MET A 1 -34.87 -18.26 -24.76
CA MET A 1 -34.37 -19.41 -23.97
C MET A 1 -34.42 -18.98 -22.51
N GLN A 2 -35.53 -19.31 -21.86
CA GLN A 2 -35.60 -20.09 -20.61
C GLN A 2 -34.90 -19.39 -19.42
N SER A 3 -35.63 -18.81 -18.46
CA SER A 3 -36.24 -19.52 -17.31
C SER A 3 -35.16 -20.12 -16.37
N LEU A 4 -35.08 -19.94 -15.05
CA LEU A 4 -36.06 -19.65 -13.98
C LEU A 4 -35.35 -19.43 -12.62
N ARG A 5 -36.06 -18.74 -11.70
CA ARG A 5 -36.24 -18.98 -10.24
C ARG A 5 -35.01 -18.83 -9.32
N SER A 6 -34.92 -17.79 -8.48
CA SER A 6 -35.65 -17.58 -7.20
C SER A 6 -35.71 -18.79 -6.27
N CYS A 7 -35.06 -18.67 -5.11
CA CYS A 7 -35.48 -19.31 -3.86
C CYS A 7 -35.31 -18.29 -2.71
N SER A 8 -36.43 -17.72 -2.27
CA SER A 8 -36.61 -17.19 -0.92
C SER A 8 -36.94 -18.35 0.01
N THR A 9 -36.37 -18.40 1.22
CA THR A 9 -37.16 -18.75 2.43
C THR A 9 -36.52 -18.19 3.71
N ASN A 10 -37.40 -17.75 4.58
CA ASN A 10 -37.25 -17.18 5.91
C ASN A 10 -37.16 -18.26 7.02
N ILE A 11 -36.55 -17.89 8.17
CA ILE A 11 -36.93 -18.16 9.59
C ILE A 11 -36.55 -19.51 10.28
N PRO A 12 -36.25 -19.50 11.62
CA PRO A 12 -35.57 -20.55 12.41
C PRO A 12 -36.56 -21.42 13.23
N PRO A 13 -36.14 -22.40 14.09
CA PRO A 13 -35.84 -22.11 15.52
C PRO A 13 -34.89 -23.08 16.30
N SER A 14 -34.34 -22.56 17.41
CA SER A 14 -34.18 -23.11 18.79
C SER A 14 -33.50 -24.45 19.19
N LEU A 15 -32.55 -24.31 20.14
CA LEU A 15 -32.35 -24.99 21.44
C LEU A 15 -31.91 -26.47 21.52
N SER A 16 -30.73 -26.72 22.12
CA SER A 16 -30.60 -27.65 23.26
C SER A 16 -29.33 -27.40 24.10
N SER A 17 -29.49 -27.52 25.43
CA SER A 17 -28.54 -27.25 26.51
C SER A 17 -27.37 -28.23 26.63
N SER A 18 -26.26 -27.78 27.21
CA SER A 18 -25.64 -28.42 28.41
C SER A 18 -24.58 -27.52 29.07
N SER A 19 -24.47 -27.69 30.38
CA SER A 19 -23.90 -26.80 31.40
C SER A 19 -22.39 -26.94 31.66
N ILE A 20 -21.74 -25.80 31.97
CA ILE A 20 -20.54 -25.41 32.79
C ILE A 20 -19.61 -26.51 33.39
N PRO A 21 -18.28 -26.25 33.60
CA PRO A 21 -17.80 -25.27 34.58
C PRO A 21 -16.60 -24.38 34.17
N MET A 22 -16.53 -23.27 34.91
CA MET A 22 -15.48 -22.27 35.12
C MET A 22 -14.04 -22.82 35.21
N MET A 23 -13.11 -22.15 34.52
CA MET A 23 -11.75 -21.99 35.03
C MET A 23 -11.22 -20.61 34.63
N THR A 24 -10.97 -19.82 35.67
CA THR A 24 -10.34 -18.51 35.61
C THR A 24 -8.91 -18.68 35.11
N THR A 25 -8.55 -18.02 34.02
CA THR A 25 -7.16 -17.66 33.74
C THR A 25 -7.15 -16.26 33.17
N THR A 26 -6.77 -15.34 34.06
CA THR A 26 -6.34 -13.99 33.76
C THR A 26 -5.19 -14.06 32.77
N ALA A 27 -5.45 -13.71 31.51
CA ALA A 27 -4.42 -13.27 30.59
C ALA A 27 -4.83 -11.87 30.13
N ALA A 28 -4.23 -10.87 30.77
CA ALA A 28 -4.26 -9.52 30.28
C ALA A 28 -3.55 -9.49 28.90
N LEU A 29 -4.33 -9.49 27.82
CA LEU A 29 -3.90 -8.86 26.58
C LEU A 29 -4.45 -7.44 26.58
N THR A 30 -3.62 -6.58 27.16
CA THR A 30 -3.62 -5.16 26.90
C THR A 30 -3.36 -4.93 25.42
N GLY A 31 -4.16 -4.05 24.80
CA GLY A 31 -3.83 -3.43 23.52
C GLY A 31 -4.60 -4.03 22.33
N ALA A 32 -5.52 -3.33 21.70
CA ALA A 32 -5.97 -1.97 21.89
C ALA A 32 -7.48 -1.95 21.63
N ALA A 33 -8.19 -1.20 22.47
CA ALA A 33 -9.43 -0.60 22.04
C ALA A 33 -9.16 -0.01 20.65
N LEU A 34 -9.89 -0.47 19.64
CA LEU A 34 -9.97 0.25 18.37
C LEU A 34 -10.74 1.52 18.69
N SER A 35 -10.07 2.47 19.33
CA SER A 35 -10.50 3.85 19.42
C SER A 35 -10.51 4.35 17.99
N PHE A 36 -11.67 4.22 17.36
CA PHE A 36 -12.05 5.09 16.27
C PHE A 36 -12.24 6.48 16.87
N ASP A 37 -11.13 7.15 17.13
CA ASP A 37 -11.10 8.60 17.30
C ASP A 37 -10.61 9.19 15.98
N GLU A 38 -11.57 9.83 15.31
CA GLU A 38 -11.46 11.09 14.56
C GLU A 38 -10.33 11.24 13.52
N GLU A 39 -10.73 11.37 12.25
CA GLU A 39 -9.94 11.82 11.09
C GLU A 39 -8.42 11.53 11.16
N GLU A 40 -8.03 10.27 10.93
CA GLU A 40 -6.63 9.93 10.68
C GLU A 40 -6.10 10.81 9.52
N SER A 41 -5.10 11.65 9.80
CA SER A 41 -4.46 12.47 8.77
C SER A 41 -3.94 11.57 7.66
N MET A 42 -4.14 11.99 6.41
CA MET A 42 -3.70 11.32 5.20
C MET A 42 -2.22 10.89 5.24
N GLU A 43 -1.36 11.72 5.83
CA GLU A 43 0.05 11.44 6.05
C GLU A 43 0.28 10.28 7.03
N ALA A 44 -0.51 10.19 8.11
CA ALA A 44 -0.47 9.09 9.07
C ALA A 44 -0.89 7.77 8.41
N ARG A 45 -1.98 7.81 7.62
CA ARG A 45 -2.44 6.65 6.83
C ARG A 45 -1.36 6.16 5.86
N ILE A 46 -0.71 7.07 5.14
CA ILE A 46 0.39 6.74 4.21
C ILE A 46 1.56 6.09 4.97
N ARG A 47 1.98 6.66 6.11
CA ARG A 47 3.06 6.08 6.92
C ARG A 47 2.73 4.68 7.42
N ARG A 48 1.48 4.46 7.85
CA ARG A 48 1.01 3.14 8.28
C ARG A 48 1.11 2.13 7.14
N LEU A 49 0.60 2.46 5.96
CA LEU A 49 0.70 1.60 4.77
C LEU A 49 2.15 1.28 4.38
N ILE A 50 3.05 2.26 4.49
CA ILE A 50 4.48 2.08 4.24
C ILE A 50 5.13 1.12 5.25
N SER A 51 4.68 1.13 6.52
CA SER A 51 5.21 0.24 7.56
C SER A 51 4.61 -1.17 7.52
N GLU A 52 3.36 -1.32 7.07
CA GLU A 52 2.64 -2.59 7.00
C GLU A 52 3.09 -3.45 5.80
N HIS A 53 3.57 -2.82 4.73
CA HIS A 53 3.94 -3.49 3.49
C HIS A 53 5.45 -3.42 3.23
N PRO A 54 6.14 -4.56 3.05
CA PRO A 54 7.58 -4.55 2.80
C PRO A 54 7.94 -3.89 1.47
N VAL A 55 7.03 -3.97 0.47
CA VAL A 55 7.15 -3.24 -0.80
C VAL A 55 5.79 -2.66 -1.18
N ILE A 56 5.75 -1.34 -1.35
CA ILE A 56 4.54 -0.60 -1.74
C ILE A 56 4.84 0.40 -2.85
N ILE A 57 3.91 0.53 -3.80
CA ILE A 57 3.93 1.50 -4.89
C ILE A 57 2.69 2.38 -4.75
N PHE A 58 2.90 3.67 -4.58
CA PHE A 58 1.86 4.67 -4.71
C PHE A 58 1.76 5.13 -6.16
N SER A 59 0.53 5.17 -6.66
CA SER A 59 0.19 5.38 -8.05
C SER A 59 -0.87 6.48 -8.19
N ARG A 60 -0.94 7.10 -9.37
CA ARG A 60 -2.07 7.95 -9.80
C ARG A 60 -3.03 7.15 -10.66
N SER A 61 -4.25 7.66 -10.80
CA SER A 61 -5.20 7.13 -11.78
C SER A 61 -4.53 6.99 -13.15
N SER A 62 -4.61 5.79 -13.75
CA SER A 62 -4.09 5.49 -15.10
C SER A 62 -2.60 5.76 -15.36
N CYS A 63 -1.71 5.57 -14.37
CA CYS A 63 -0.27 5.74 -14.58
C CYS A 63 0.41 4.52 -15.26
N CYS A 64 0.87 4.69 -16.50
CA CYS A 64 1.55 3.64 -17.26
C CYS A 64 2.86 3.15 -16.61
N MET A 65 3.61 4.05 -15.96
CA MET A 65 4.88 3.72 -15.31
C MET A 65 4.69 2.80 -14.10
N CYS A 66 3.58 2.93 -13.37
CA CYS A 66 3.25 2.02 -12.25
C CYS A 66 3.11 0.57 -12.72
N HIS A 67 2.53 0.35 -13.91
CA HIS A 67 2.44 -0.99 -14.48
C HIS A 67 3.80 -1.57 -14.81
N VAL A 68 4.73 -0.75 -15.30
CA VAL A 68 6.11 -1.17 -15.58
C VAL A 68 6.82 -1.56 -14.28
N MET A 69 6.75 -0.72 -13.25
CA MET A 69 7.36 -1.02 -11.94
C MET A 69 6.79 -2.28 -11.30
N LYS A 70 5.46 -2.45 -11.35
CA LYS A 70 4.80 -3.67 -10.86
C LYS A 70 5.30 -4.91 -11.60
N LYS A 71 5.37 -4.86 -12.94
CA LYS A 71 5.86 -5.99 -13.75
C LYS A 71 7.32 -6.31 -13.47
N LEU A 72 8.17 -5.31 -13.30
CA LEU A 72 9.59 -5.50 -12.98
C LEU A 72 9.75 -6.25 -11.66
N LEU A 73 9.07 -5.81 -10.60
CA LEU A 73 9.12 -6.48 -9.30
C LEU A 73 8.56 -7.90 -9.34
N VAL A 74 7.44 -8.12 -10.04
CA VAL A 74 6.86 -9.47 -10.20
C VAL A 74 7.80 -10.40 -10.97
N THR A 75 8.55 -9.88 -11.96
CA THR A 75 9.56 -10.66 -12.70
C THR A 75 10.71 -11.12 -11.81
N ILE A 76 11.02 -10.35 -10.77
CA ILE A 76 12.02 -10.70 -9.75
C ILE A 76 11.47 -11.71 -8.73
N GLY A 77 10.15 -11.93 -8.69
CA GLY A 77 9.48 -12.81 -7.73
C GLY A 77 8.84 -12.08 -6.54
N VAL A 78 8.79 -10.74 -6.56
CA VAL A 78 8.20 -9.93 -5.49
C VAL A 78 6.81 -9.44 -5.88
N HIS A 79 5.87 -9.51 -4.94
CA HIS A 79 4.51 -8.99 -5.12
C HIS A 79 4.33 -7.65 -4.39
N PRO A 80 4.45 -6.50 -5.08
CA PRO A 80 4.24 -5.20 -4.46
C PRO A 80 2.76 -4.92 -4.22
N THR A 81 2.46 -4.25 -3.11
CA THR A 81 1.17 -3.60 -2.88
C THR A 81 1.10 -2.33 -3.74
N VAL A 82 0.03 -2.13 -4.51
CA VAL A 82 -0.16 -0.90 -5.30
C VAL A 82 -1.37 -0.15 -4.76
N ILE A 83 -1.16 1.05 -4.26
CA ILE A 83 -2.22 1.93 -3.74
C ILE A 83 -2.35 3.13 -4.67
N GLN A 84 -3.57 3.34 -5.16
CA GLN A 84 -3.89 4.54 -5.94
C GLN A 84 -4.18 5.69 -4.97
N LEU A 85 -3.55 6.84 -5.23
CA LEU A 85 -3.71 8.07 -4.48
C LEU A 85 -4.25 9.18 -5.40
N ASP A 86 -5.05 10.06 -4.83
CA ASP A 86 -5.49 11.31 -5.45
C ASP A 86 -4.42 12.40 -5.35
N ASP A 87 -4.61 13.50 -6.09
CA ASP A 87 -3.64 14.59 -6.18
C ASP A 87 -3.33 15.25 -4.83
N HIS A 88 -4.33 15.31 -3.96
CA HIS A 88 -4.18 15.82 -2.59
C HIS A 88 -3.37 14.85 -1.71
N GLU A 89 -3.54 13.53 -1.90
CA GLU A 89 -2.81 12.49 -1.17
C GLU A 89 -1.34 12.40 -1.54
N ILE A 90 -1.04 12.65 -2.81
CA ILE A 90 0.32 12.61 -3.33
C ILE A 90 1.18 13.71 -2.72
N ALA A 91 0.59 14.87 -2.39
CA ALA A 91 1.27 15.95 -1.70
C ALA A 91 1.67 15.58 -0.25
N SER A 92 0.99 14.61 0.35
CA SER A 92 1.26 14.10 1.71
C SER A 92 2.26 12.94 1.73
N LEU A 93 2.78 12.49 0.58
CA LEU A 93 3.81 11.46 0.54
C LEU A 93 5.15 11.98 1.11
N PRO A 94 5.86 11.18 1.92
CA PRO A 94 7.16 11.53 2.46
C PRO A 94 8.27 11.38 1.41
N LEU A 95 8.22 12.23 0.37
CA LEU A 95 9.17 12.24 -0.73
C LEU A 95 10.26 13.29 -0.50
N PRO A 96 11.48 13.06 -1.01
CA PRO A 96 12.54 14.07 -0.98
C PRO A 96 12.10 15.34 -1.74
N PRO A 97 12.51 16.53 -1.30
CA PRO A 97 12.12 17.79 -1.93
C PRO A 97 12.59 17.83 -3.38
N PRO A 98 11.78 18.37 -4.32
CA PRO A 98 12.17 18.47 -5.71
C PRO A 98 13.38 19.42 -5.87
N PRO A 99 14.27 19.16 -6.84
CA PRO A 99 15.36 20.08 -7.14
C PRO A 99 14.82 21.45 -7.59
N PRO A 100 15.58 22.54 -7.35
CA PRO A 100 15.18 23.88 -7.79
C PRO A 100 14.98 23.91 -9.32
N PRO A 101 13.98 24.64 -9.84
CA PRO A 101 13.73 24.68 -11.27
C PRO A 101 14.92 25.31 -12.00
N PRO A 102 15.35 24.76 -13.15
CA PRO A 102 16.39 25.37 -13.97
C PRO A 102 15.92 26.76 -14.48
N PRO A 103 16.82 27.76 -14.57
CA PRO A 103 16.46 29.15 -14.91
C PRO A 103 16.06 29.38 -16.38
N THR A 104 15.98 28.36 -17.23
CA THR A 104 15.67 28.54 -18.65
C THR A 104 14.81 27.41 -19.21
N THR A 105 13.90 27.81 -20.10
CA THR A 105 13.08 26.98 -21.00
C THR A 105 11.64 26.74 -20.53
N GLY A 106 10.76 27.62 -21.00
CA GLY A 106 9.33 27.38 -21.11
C GLY A 106 9.05 26.26 -22.11
N HIS A 107 9.15 25.02 -21.66
CA HIS A 107 8.44 23.89 -22.23
C HIS A 107 7.42 23.41 -21.20
N GLY A 108 6.16 23.79 -21.40
CA GLY A 108 5.00 23.34 -20.64
C GLY A 108 4.68 21.87 -20.90
N GLY A 109 5.60 20.98 -20.53
CA GLY A 109 5.44 19.54 -20.60
C GLY A 109 5.54 18.93 -19.21
N ILE A 110 4.40 18.74 -18.55
CA ILE A 110 4.20 17.84 -17.40
C ILE A 110 5.28 17.94 -16.31
N SER A 111 5.54 19.14 -15.79
CA SER A 111 6.15 19.25 -14.46
C SER A 111 5.09 18.91 -13.42
N SER A 112 4.68 17.64 -13.37
CA SER A 112 4.06 17.08 -12.19
C SER A 112 5.12 17.18 -11.10
N ARG A 113 5.02 18.24 -10.30
CA ARG A 113 5.86 18.58 -9.13
C ARG A 113 6.05 17.43 -8.13
N ASN A 114 5.39 16.30 -8.36
CA ASN A 114 5.45 15.10 -7.56
C ASN A 114 5.71 13.88 -8.46
N PRO A 115 6.84 13.17 -8.30
CA PRO A 115 7.26 12.08 -9.20
C PRO A 115 6.52 10.79 -8.85
N VAL A 116 5.21 10.73 -9.10
CA VAL A 116 4.47 9.46 -9.05
C VAL A 116 4.71 8.73 -10.37
N PRO A 117 5.02 7.41 -10.35
CA PRO A 117 5.02 6.48 -9.22
C PRO A 117 6.06 6.74 -8.13
N ALA A 118 5.66 6.56 -6.87
CA ALA A 118 6.56 6.51 -5.72
C ALA A 118 6.58 5.12 -5.11
N MET A 119 7.76 4.52 -4.98
CA MET A 119 7.97 3.21 -4.37
C MET A 119 8.68 3.34 -3.03
N PHE A 120 8.26 2.51 -2.08
CA PHE A 120 8.92 2.32 -0.80
C PHE A 120 9.27 0.84 -0.61
N ILE A 121 10.45 0.59 -0.04
CA ILE A 121 10.96 -0.75 0.31
C ILE A 121 11.41 -0.71 1.77
N GLY A 122 10.82 -1.54 2.63
CA GLY A 122 11.13 -1.59 4.07
C GLY A 122 10.95 -0.27 4.79
N GLY A 123 9.92 0.49 4.44
CA GLY A 123 9.70 1.82 5.00
C GLY A 123 10.47 2.97 4.35
N SER A 124 11.47 2.67 3.52
CA SER A 124 12.36 3.68 2.91
C SER A 124 11.89 4.08 1.50
N CYS A 125 11.85 5.39 1.23
CA CYS A 125 11.55 5.92 -0.10
C CYS A 125 12.66 5.57 -1.10
N VAL A 126 12.31 4.83 -2.14
CA VAL A 126 13.20 4.52 -3.28
C VAL A 126 13.01 5.54 -4.40
N GLY A 127 11.78 6.04 -4.59
CA GLY A 127 11.43 6.95 -5.68
C GLY A 127 10.68 6.22 -6.79
N GLY A 128 10.87 6.65 -8.04
CA GLY A 128 10.10 6.15 -9.19
C GLY A 128 10.78 5.06 -9.99
N LEU A 129 10.36 4.93 -11.24
CA LEU A 129 10.85 3.90 -12.16
C LEU A 129 12.36 4.01 -12.41
N GLU A 130 12.89 5.23 -12.57
CA GLU A 130 14.32 5.45 -12.81
C GLU A 130 15.16 4.93 -11.65
N SER A 131 14.80 5.27 -10.42
CA SER A 131 15.47 4.77 -9.21
C SER A 131 15.38 3.25 -9.08
N LEU A 132 14.23 2.66 -9.40
CA LEU A 132 14.05 1.21 -9.39
C LEU A 132 14.98 0.51 -10.41
N VAL A 133 15.04 1.04 -11.63
CA VAL A 133 15.92 0.52 -12.68
C VAL A 133 17.39 0.68 -12.28
N ALA A 134 17.78 1.83 -11.72
CA ALA A 134 19.13 2.05 -11.22
C ALA A 134 19.51 1.07 -10.10
N LEU A 135 18.61 0.81 -9.15
CA LEU A 135 18.82 -0.20 -8.10
C LEU A 135 18.92 -1.63 -8.67
N HIS A 136 18.14 -1.94 -9.70
CA HIS A 136 18.20 -3.24 -10.35
C HIS A 136 19.52 -3.44 -11.10
N LEU A 137 19.93 -2.46 -11.91
CA LEU A 137 21.18 -2.50 -12.69
C LEU A 137 22.43 -2.47 -11.81
N SER A 138 22.37 -1.79 -10.67
CA SER A 138 23.47 -1.79 -9.70
C SER A 138 23.55 -3.05 -8.84
N GLY A 139 22.59 -3.97 -8.94
CA GLY A 139 22.56 -5.21 -8.18
C GLY A 139 22.13 -5.06 -6.71
N HIS A 140 21.77 -3.86 -6.24
CA HIS A 140 21.39 -3.60 -4.85
C HIS A 140 19.91 -3.90 -4.56
N LEU A 141 19.08 -4.11 -5.60
CA LEU A 141 17.66 -4.37 -5.42
C LEU A 141 17.39 -5.69 -4.68
N ILE A 142 18.03 -6.79 -5.10
CA ILE A 142 17.80 -8.12 -4.48
C ILE A 142 18.21 -8.14 -3.01
N PRO A 143 19.42 -7.69 -2.61
CA PRO A 143 19.80 -7.62 -1.20
C PRO A 143 18.81 -6.83 -0.35
N LYS A 144 18.34 -5.69 -0.86
CA LYS A 144 17.38 -4.83 -0.14
C LYS A 144 16.01 -5.50 0.04
N LEU A 145 15.59 -6.32 -0.93
CA LEU A 145 14.34 -7.09 -0.84
C LEU A 145 14.44 -8.24 0.17
N ILE A 146 15.59 -8.90 0.24
CA ILE A 146 15.86 -9.96 1.24
C ILE A 146 15.87 -9.37 2.66
N GLU A 147 16.52 -8.21 2.85
CA GLU A 147 16.59 -7.52 4.15
C GLU A 147 15.19 -7.24 4.73
N VAL A 148 14.23 -6.91 3.88
CA VAL A 148 12.86 -6.58 4.29
C VAL A 148 11.92 -7.79 4.25
N GLY A 149 12.44 -9.00 3.99
CA GLY A 149 11.65 -10.24 3.93
C GLY A 149 10.64 -10.30 2.79
N ALA A 150 10.90 -9.58 1.69
CA ALA A 150 10.04 -9.59 0.51
C ALA A 150 10.42 -10.69 -0.51
N LEU A 151 11.56 -11.36 -0.31
CA LEU A 151 12.11 -12.41 -1.17
C LEU A 151 12.80 -13.50 -0.34
#